data_AF-A0A6M1MPE4-F1
#
_entry.id   AF-A0A6M1MPE4-F1
#
_cell.length_a   1.000
_cell.length_b   1.000
_cell.length_c   1.000
_cell.angle_alpha   90.00
_cell.angle_beta   90.00
_cell.angle_gamma   90.00
#
_symmetry.space_group_name_H-M   'P 1'
#
loop_
_entity.id
_entity.type
_entity.pdbx_description
1 polymer ?
#
loop_
_entity_poly.entity_id
_entity_poly.type
_entity_poly.pdbx_seq_one_letter_code
_entity_poly.pdbx_strand_id
1 'polypeptide(L)' 'MTEDEIGVDWDWTRAVMVDGLLKKPVSIRLDPDVLAYFKAGGAGYQTRINAVLRAWMEAQKARKPG' A
#
# COMPACT_ATOMS: atom_id res chain seq x y z
N MET A 1 -36.06 -13.87 16.74
CA MET A 1 -35.20 -13.54 15.59
C MET A 1 -33.81 -13.41 16.16
N THR A 2 -33.08 -14.52 16.19
CA THR A 2 -31.74 -14.64 16.79
C THR A 2 -30.73 -14.55 15.67
N GLU A 3 -29.99 -13.46 15.61
CA GLU A 3 -28.76 -13.34 14.83
C GLU A 3 -27.64 -13.00 15.82
N ASP A 4 -27.30 -14.02 16.59
CA ASP A 4 -26.01 -14.18 17.25
C ASP A 4 -24.92 -14.39 16.18
N GLU A 5 -23.71 -13.94 16.50
CA GLU A 5 -22.42 -14.35 15.92
C GLU A 5 -22.00 -13.82 14.54
N ILE A 6 -21.44 -12.60 14.54
CA ILE A 6 -20.17 -12.37 13.81
C ILE A 6 -19.00 -12.47 14.80
N GLY A 7 -18.77 -13.69 15.31
CA GLY A 7 -17.59 -14.04 16.09
C GLY A 7 -16.36 -14.14 15.20
N VAL A 8 -15.84 -13.02 14.72
CA VAL A 8 -14.51 -12.97 14.11
C VAL A 8 -13.51 -12.68 15.23
N ASP A 9 -13.03 -13.75 15.88
CA ASP A 9 -11.84 -13.68 16.74
C ASP A 9 -10.64 -13.42 15.84
N TRP A 10 -10.31 -12.15 15.64
CA TRP A 10 -9.12 -11.78 14.90
C TRP A 10 -7.90 -12.09 15.76
N ASP A 11 -7.18 -13.15 15.40
CA ASP A 11 -5.92 -13.54 16.01
C ASP A 11 -4.81 -12.51 15.70
N TRP A 12 -4.69 -11.49 16.55
CA TRP A 12 -3.64 -10.45 16.47
C TRP A 12 -2.27 -10.94 16.96
N THR A 13 -2.14 -12.17 17.45
CA THR A 13 -0.95 -12.68 18.14
C THR A 13 0.26 -12.86 17.21
N ARG A 14 0.02 -12.84 15.88
CA ARG A 14 1.06 -12.90 14.83
C ARG A 14 1.31 -11.55 14.17
N ALA A 15 0.75 -10.46 14.69
CA ALA A 15 1.02 -9.12 14.18
C ALA A 15 2.49 -8.76 14.43
N VAL A 16 3.33 -8.95 13.41
CA VAL A 16 4.72 -8.51 13.45
C VAL A 16 4.71 -6.99 13.32
N MET A 17 5.11 -6.28 14.37
CA MET A 17 5.40 -4.86 14.28
C MET A 17 6.54 -4.67 13.28
N VAL A 18 6.23 -4.12 12.11
CA VAL A 18 7.26 -3.62 11.18
C VAL A 18 7.76 -2.29 11.74
N ASP A 19 8.59 -2.38 12.76
CA ASP A 19 9.47 -1.30 13.21
C ASP A 19 10.25 -0.77 11.99
N GLY A 20 10.05 0.51 11.64
CA GLY A 20 10.95 1.22 10.71
C GLY A 20 10.36 1.96 9.50
N LEU A 21 9.07 1.86 9.14
CA LEU A 21 8.55 2.53 7.93
C LEU A 21 7.25 3.30 8.15
N LEU A 22 7.26 4.27 9.06
CA LEU A 22 6.26 5.35 9.01
C LEU A 22 6.37 6.02 7.63
N LYS A 23 5.37 5.77 6.76
CA LYS A 23 5.29 6.41 5.45
C LYS A 23 5.26 7.92 5.69
N LYS A 24 6.23 8.65 5.15
CA LYS A 24 6.24 10.10 5.26
C LYS A 24 5.10 10.66 4.41
N PRO A 25 4.17 11.45 4.97
CA PRO A 25 3.16 12.12 4.16
C PRO A 25 3.88 13.13 3.27
N VAL A 26 3.74 12.95 1.96
CA VAL A 26 4.28 13.86 0.95
C VAL A 26 3.17 14.23 -0.02
N SER A 27 3.14 15.50 -0.42
CA SER A 27 2.25 15.97 -1.48
C SER A 27 3.01 15.93 -2.80
N ILE A 28 2.56 15.09 -3.72
CA ILE A 28 3.12 14.96 -5.07
C ILE A 28 2.02 15.24 -6.09
N ARG A 29 2.40 15.82 -7.23
CA ARG A 29 1.50 15.97 -8.37
C ARG A 29 1.66 14.77 -9.29
N LEU A 30 0.54 14.19 -9.69
CA LEU A 30 0.47 13.09 -10.65
C LEU A 30 -0.38 13.54 -11.82
N ASP A 31 -0.11 13.00 -13.00
CA ASP A 31 -0.93 13.27 -14.18
C ASP A 31 -2.38 12.77 -13.97
N PRO A 32 -3.38 13.46 -14.53
CA PRO A 32 -4.79 13.12 -14.31
C PRO A 32 -5.17 11.70 -14.77
N ASP A 33 -4.57 11.24 -15.86
CA ASP A 33 -4.77 9.91 -16.44
C ASP A 33 -4.18 8.80 -15.57
N VAL A 34 -2.99 9.01 -15.02
CA VAL A 34 -2.34 8.12 -14.05
C VAL A 34 -3.22 8.00 -12.80
N LEU A 35 -3.70 9.12 -12.28
CA LEU A 35 -4.58 9.11 -11.10
C LEU A 35 -5.91 8.39 -11.40
N ALA A 36 -6.50 8.63 -12.58
CA ALA A 36 -7.72 7.97 -13.01
C ALA A 36 -7.54 6.44 -13.13
N TYR A 37 -6.43 5.99 -13.72
CA TYR A 37 -6.08 4.57 -13.83
C TYR A 37 -6.01 3.89 -12.46
N PHE A 38 -5.27 4.47 -11.51
CA PHE A 38 -5.13 3.87 -10.18
C PHE A 38 -6.45 3.92 -9.37
N LYS A 39 -7.25 4.98 -9.53
CA LYS A 39 -8.58 5.11 -8.90
C LYS A 39 -9.59 4.12 -9.47
N ALA A 40 -9.52 3.78 -10.75
CA ALA A 40 -10.43 2.81 -11.37
C ALA A 40 -10.36 1.43 -10.71
N GLY A 41 -9.21 1.06 -10.13
CA GLY A 41 -9.05 -0.18 -9.37
C GLY A 41 -9.64 -0.14 -7.94
N GLY A 42 -10.30 0.94 -7.53
CA GLY A 42 -10.97 1.05 -6.23
C GLY A 42 -10.09 1.52 -5.06
N ALA A 43 -10.54 1.20 -3.84
CA ALA A 43 -9.89 1.61 -2.60
C ALA A 43 -8.43 1.12 -2.52
N GLY A 44 -7.55 1.93 -1.92
CA GLY A 44 -6.13 1.61 -1.79
C GLY A 44 -5.26 2.01 -2.99
N TYR A 45 -5.77 2.82 -3.92
CA TYR A 45 -5.01 3.34 -5.07
C TYR A 45 -3.68 4.00 -4.65
N GLN A 46 -3.64 4.70 -3.52
CA GLN A 46 -2.40 5.31 -3.01
C GLN A 46 -1.37 4.26 -2.55
N THR A 47 -1.81 3.15 -1.96
CA THR A 47 -0.92 2.03 -1.62
C THR A 47 -0.35 1.39 -2.88
N ARG A 48 -1.16 1.26 -3.95
CA ARG A 48 -0.69 0.75 -5.25
C ARG A 48 0.32 1.68 -5.92
N ILE A 49 0.07 2.98 -5.92
CA ILE A 49 1.03 3.99 -6.41
C ILE A 49 2.37 3.83 -5.67
N ASN A 50 2.33 3.74 -4.35
CA ASN A 50 3.54 3.55 -3.55
C ASN A 50 4.26 2.22 -3.86
N ALA A 51 3.53 1.13 -4.11
CA ALA A 51 4.11 -0.16 -4.48
C ALA A 51 4.85 -0.09 -5.83
N VAL A 52 4.26 0.58 -6.83
CA VAL A 52 4.88 0.78 -8.14
C VAL A 52 6.15 1.62 -8.03
N LEU A 53 6.10 2.73 -7.29
CA LEU A 53 7.27 3.58 -7.05
C LEU A 53 8.40 2.82 -6.35
N ARG A 54 8.06 1.96 -5.37
CA ARG A 54 9.04 1.10 -4.69
C ARG A 54 9.65 0.08 -5.64
N ALA A 55 8.85 -0.62 -6.43
CA ALA A 55 9.33 -1.60 -7.39
C ALA A 55 10.28 -0.97 -8.42
N TRP A 56 9.92 0.20 -8.94
CA TRP A 56 10.79 0.96 -9.84
C TRP A 56 12.11 1.33 -9.16
N MET A 57 12.06 1.86 -7.94
CA MET A 57 13.26 2.26 -7.19
C MET A 57 14.21 1.09 -6.92
N GLU A 58 13.71 -0.09 -6.53
CA GLU A 58 14.52 -1.29 -6.35
C GLU A 58 15.13 -1.80 -7.67
N ALA A 59 14.36 -1.78 -8.77
CA ALA A 59 14.87 -2.12 -10.09
C ALA A 59 15.97 -1.16 -10.57
N GLN A 60 15.86 0.14 -10.25
CA GLN A 60 16.90 1.13 -10.57
C GLN A 60 18.16 0.91 -9.74
N LYS A 61 18.04 0.60 -8.45
CA LYS A 61 19.18 0.27 -7.59
C LYS A 61 19.92 -0.96 -8.09
N ALA A 62 19.20 -2.02 -8.45
CA ALA A 62 19.80 -3.25 -8.99
C ALA A 62 20.54 -3.02 -10.32
N ARG A 63 20.09 -2.05 -11.14
CA ARG A 63 20.73 -1.74 -12.43
C ARG A 63 21.98 -0.87 -12.31
N LYS A 64 22.13 -0.09 -11.23
CA LYS A 64 23.39 0.62 -10.98
C LYS A 64 24.31 -0.34 -10.23
N PRO A 65 25.28 -1.01 -10.88
CA PRO A 65 26.39 -1.57 -10.12
C PRO A 65 27.10 -0.37 -9.49
N GLY A 66 27.29 -0.43 -8.17
CA GLY A 66 28.31 0.39 -7.51
C GLY A 66 29.70 0.00 -8.02
#